data_AF-A0A926CKI9-F1
#
_entry.id   AF-A0A926CKI9-F1
#
_cell.length_a   1.000
_cell.length_b   1.000
_cell.length_c   1.000
_cell.angle_alpha   90.00
_cell.angle_beta   90.00
_cell.angle_gamma   90.00
#
_symmetry.space_group_name_H-M   'P 1'
#
loop_
_entity.id
_entity.type
_entity.pdbx_description
1 polymer ?
#
loop_
_entity_poly.entity_id
_entity_poly.type
_entity_poly.pdbx_seq_one_letter_code
_entity_poly.pdbx_strand_id
1 'polypeptide(L)'
;SPHFGERWGRQWLDLVRYADSGGFEFDRDRSNAWRYRDYVIKAFNDDKPYDRFLLEQIAGDEVSPDSGEARIATGYLRLGPENNLKNEQTRLDDLDDLVATTSSAFLGQTVGCARCHNHKFDPIPQKDYYAIQAVFFPTKAAEHPLVSAEEVAKFEAEQKRISALQAPWKEQLKQVEKPYRDRLMAEKKAKLADYIQLALSTPPERRTEGQKLNAQQVEKTLSIDQDDLIAALSPDDREEHKRISGEIKTIDDTRPPAFATAMSVVEPGPQAPPSYFLHRGSPGQKGSVMKPGVLTVASRLEPKFPEPPAEAKSSWRRKAFAEWLTSPDNPLTARVMVNRIWQHHFGEGIVRTPSNLGTTGERPTHPELLDWLATEFTQKGWSMKNIHRLILNSETYQMESNDITTNLAIDPENRYLWRMPRRRLESEAIRDSIFAVAGNLDRTVGGPAVYPWIDPALFQSSSKRTWPGKPDTDPSTWRRSVYVFSKRTIPLPMLEVFDKPDSVISCSRRNRSTIAPQALILMNNSSVIMEANKFAERLRKEAGDDPARQIDLAYQLALSRKPAPKELEQTLAFLNSNNAALADFCQVMLNLNEFVYIP
;
A
#
# COMPACT_ATOMS: atom_id res chain seq x y z
N SER A 1 -3.48 -9.90 -21.87
CA SER A 1 -2.70 -8.67 -21.71
C SER A 1 -1.70 -8.85 -20.58
N PRO A 2 -0.42 -8.46 -20.73
CA PRO A 2 0.58 -8.46 -19.66
C PRO A 2 0.30 -7.41 -18.56
N HIS A 3 -0.69 -6.54 -18.76
CA HIS A 3 -1.08 -5.48 -17.82
C HIS A 3 -2.29 -5.85 -16.94
N PHE A 4 -2.79 -7.09 -17.04
CA PHE A 4 -3.94 -7.57 -16.28
C PHE A 4 -3.66 -7.50 -14.76
N GLY A 5 -2.50 -7.97 -14.35
CA GLY A 5 -2.06 -7.99 -12.95
C GLY A 5 -1.83 -6.60 -12.37
N GLU A 6 -1.41 -5.61 -13.16
CA GLU A 6 -1.31 -4.22 -12.70
C GLU A 6 -2.69 -3.63 -12.40
N ARG A 7 -3.70 -3.94 -13.24
CA ARG A 7 -5.08 -3.45 -13.05
C ARG A 7 -5.75 -4.07 -11.83
N TRP A 8 -5.67 -5.39 -11.71
CA TRP A 8 -6.35 -6.15 -10.65
C TRP A 8 -5.56 -6.19 -9.36
N GLY A 9 -4.22 -6.24 -9.45
CA GLY A 9 -3.34 -6.21 -8.30
C GLY A 9 -3.54 -4.94 -7.48
N ARG A 10 -3.76 -3.78 -8.14
CA ARG A 10 -4.10 -2.55 -7.44
C ARG A 10 -5.29 -2.67 -6.49
N GLN A 11 -6.35 -3.38 -6.90
CA GLN A 11 -7.52 -3.57 -6.04
C GLN A 11 -7.19 -4.43 -4.82
N TRP A 12 -6.32 -5.43 -5.00
CA TRP A 12 -5.80 -6.20 -3.88
C TRP A 12 -4.96 -5.34 -2.93
N LEU A 13 -4.09 -4.48 -3.46
CA LEU A 13 -3.23 -3.60 -2.68
C LEU A 13 -4.03 -2.64 -1.79
N ASP A 14 -5.20 -2.18 -2.22
CA ASP A 14 -6.10 -1.36 -1.41
C ASP A 14 -6.69 -2.14 -0.21
N LEU A 15 -7.05 -3.42 -0.41
CA LEU A 15 -7.57 -4.30 0.63
C LEU A 15 -6.51 -4.59 1.71
N VAL A 16 -5.27 -4.80 1.29
CA VAL A 16 -4.17 -5.15 2.21
C VAL A 16 -3.40 -3.94 2.69
N ARG A 17 -3.90 -2.72 2.43
CA ARG A 17 -3.30 -1.46 2.87
C ARG A 17 -1.85 -1.30 2.44
N TYR A 18 -1.53 -1.71 1.22
CA TYR A 18 -0.17 -1.62 0.74
C TYR A 18 0.36 -0.19 0.80
N ALA A 19 1.56 -0.03 1.33
CA ALA A 19 2.34 1.19 1.21
C ALA A 19 3.83 0.88 1.22
N ASP A 20 4.59 1.76 0.58
CA ASP A 20 6.05 1.72 0.57
C ASP A 20 6.63 2.37 1.84
N SER A 21 5.81 2.74 2.82
CA SER A 21 6.24 3.37 4.08
C SER A 21 5.43 2.91 5.30
N GLY A 22 5.98 3.14 6.50
CA GLY A 22 5.45 2.65 7.78
C GLY A 22 4.27 3.44 8.38
N GLY A 23 4.12 4.73 8.08
CA GLY A 23 3.09 5.61 8.63
C GLY A 23 3.47 6.40 9.88
N PHE A 24 2.47 7.08 10.44
CA PHE A 24 2.55 7.90 11.67
C PHE A 24 3.63 9.00 11.62
N GLU A 25 4.25 9.33 12.76
CA GLU A 25 5.16 10.49 12.88
C GLU A 25 6.43 10.34 12.04
N PHE A 26 7.04 9.15 12.00
CA PHE A 26 8.33 8.92 11.33
C PHE A 26 8.18 8.48 9.88
N ASP A 27 7.09 7.79 9.53
CA ASP A 27 6.75 7.31 8.20
C ASP A 27 7.95 6.78 7.39
N ARG A 28 8.72 5.89 8.01
CA ARG A 28 9.96 5.35 7.44
C ARG A 28 9.67 4.56 6.17
N ASP A 29 10.50 4.75 5.17
CA ASP A 29 10.41 4.00 3.91
C ASP A 29 10.71 2.51 4.15
N ARG A 30 9.92 1.66 3.49
CA ARG A 30 10.07 0.21 3.42
C ARG A 30 10.73 -0.13 2.09
N SER A 31 12.06 -0.08 2.07
CA SER A 31 12.87 -0.21 0.85
C SER A 31 12.59 -1.43 -0.03
N ASN A 32 12.00 -2.50 0.53
CA ASN A 32 11.67 -3.73 -0.18
C ASN A 32 10.15 -4.03 -0.29
N ALA A 33 9.27 -3.13 0.14
CA ALA A 33 7.82 -3.34 0.06
C ALA A 33 7.33 -3.52 -1.39
N TRP A 34 7.91 -2.79 -2.35
CA TRP A 34 7.59 -2.88 -3.78
C TRP A 34 7.69 -4.29 -4.37
N ARG A 35 8.50 -5.18 -3.76
CA ARG A 35 8.57 -6.59 -4.17
C ARG A 35 7.27 -7.33 -3.91
N TYR A 36 6.58 -7.02 -2.81
CA TYR A 36 5.25 -7.56 -2.54
C TYR A 36 4.22 -7.08 -3.58
N ARG A 37 4.25 -5.79 -3.95
CA ARG A 37 3.42 -5.27 -5.04
C ARG A 37 3.67 -6.04 -6.34
N ASP A 38 4.92 -6.25 -6.70
CA ASP A 38 5.30 -6.98 -7.91
C ASP A 38 4.90 -8.46 -7.84
N TYR A 39 5.01 -9.09 -6.67
CA TYR A 39 4.48 -10.43 -6.42
C TYR A 39 2.97 -10.51 -6.69
N VAL A 40 2.18 -9.56 -6.18
CA VAL A 40 0.72 -9.52 -6.42
C VAL A 40 0.42 -9.34 -7.91
N ILE A 41 1.11 -8.41 -8.57
CA ILE A 41 0.96 -8.16 -10.01
C ILE A 41 1.28 -9.42 -10.81
N LYS A 42 2.42 -10.06 -10.51
CA LYS A 42 2.85 -11.29 -11.17
C LYS A 42 1.89 -12.43 -10.92
N ALA A 43 1.45 -12.66 -9.68
CA ALA A 43 0.51 -13.72 -9.33
C ALA A 43 -0.79 -13.62 -10.14
N PHE A 44 -1.35 -12.42 -10.29
CA PHE A 44 -2.56 -12.23 -11.09
C PHE A 44 -2.28 -12.32 -12.60
N ASN A 45 -1.14 -11.83 -13.06
CA ASN A 45 -0.73 -11.96 -14.47
C ASN A 45 -0.50 -13.41 -14.88
N ASP A 46 0.02 -14.25 -14.00
CA ASP A 46 0.26 -15.67 -14.26
C ASP A 46 -1.00 -16.51 -14.01
N ASP A 47 -2.09 -15.89 -13.54
CA ASP A 47 -3.32 -16.57 -13.11
C ASP A 47 -3.03 -17.65 -12.04
N LYS A 48 -2.15 -17.31 -11.09
CA LYS A 48 -1.87 -18.15 -9.93
C LYS A 48 -3.20 -18.51 -9.26
N PRO A 49 -3.46 -19.80 -8.98
CA PRO A 49 -4.65 -20.21 -8.25
C PRO A 49 -4.83 -19.36 -6.98
N TYR A 50 -6.02 -18.78 -6.82
CA TYR A 50 -6.27 -17.81 -5.75
C TYR A 50 -6.09 -18.43 -4.36
N ASP A 51 -6.42 -19.71 -4.21
CA ASP A 51 -6.13 -20.48 -2.99
C ASP A 51 -4.63 -20.51 -2.66
N ARG A 52 -3.79 -20.81 -3.64
CA ARG A 52 -2.33 -20.77 -3.50
C ARG A 52 -1.82 -19.37 -3.19
N PHE A 53 -2.39 -18.35 -3.83
CA PHE A 53 -2.06 -16.95 -3.57
C PHE A 53 -2.35 -16.54 -2.12
N LEU A 54 -3.49 -16.96 -1.54
CA LEU A 54 -3.79 -16.71 -0.13
C LEU A 54 -2.90 -17.54 0.81
N LEU A 55 -2.63 -18.80 0.45
CA LEU A 55 -1.72 -19.68 1.20
C LEU A 55 -0.33 -19.04 1.35
N GLU A 56 0.24 -18.55 0.26
CA GLU A 56 1.57 -17.93 0.26
C GLU A 56 1.61 -16.63 1.06
N GLN A 57 0.52 -15.84 1.07
CA GLN A 57 0.48 -14.61 1.86
C GLN A 57 0.47 -14.83 3.37
N ILE A 58 -0.18 -15.90 3.83
CA ILE A 58 -0.26 -16.21 5.26
C ILE A 58 0.93 -17.05 5.71
N ALA A 59 1.38 -18.01 4.88
CA ALA A 59 2.30 -19.06 5.30
C ALA A 59 3.33 -19.45 4.22
N GLY A 60 3.64 -18.57 3.26
CA GLY A 60 4.57 -18.86 2.16
C GLY A 60 5.94 -19.38 2.61
N ASP A 61 6.48 -18.81 3.70
CA ASP A 61 7.72 -19.25 4.33
C ASP A 61 7.65 -20.64 4.99
N GLU A 62 6.44 -21.10 5.37
CA GLU A 62 6.22 -22.42 5.98
C GLU A 62 5.97 -23.50 4.93
N VAL A 63 5.23 -23.16 3.86
CA VAL A 63 4.86 -24.12 2.80
C VAL A 63 5.93 -24.25 1.71
N SER A 64 6.79 -23.24 1.56
CA SER A 64 7.83 -23.20 0.53
C SER A 64 9.05 -22.41 1.04
N PRO A 65 9.77 -22.94 2.05
CA PRO A 65 10.83 -22.21 2.76
C PRO A 65 12.00 -21.79 1.87
N ASP A 66 12.23 -22.47 0.74
CA ASP A 66 13.32 -22.17 -0.19
C ASP A 66 12.88 -21.22 -1.32
N SER A 67 11.59 -20.87 -1.39
CA SER A 67 11.06 -19.97 -2.42
C SER A 67 11.13 -18.51 -1.95
N GLY A 68 12.01 -17.73 -2.58
CA GLY A 68 12.06 -16.28 -2.37
C GLY A 68 10.71 -15.61 -2.68
N GLU A 69 9.98 -16.08 -3.69
CA GLU A 69 8.65 -15.57 -4.04
C GLU A 69 7.63 -15.82 -2.91
N ALA A 70 7.60 -17.03 -2.35
CA ALA A 70 6.72 -17.36 -1.24
C ALA A 70 7.05 -16.54 0.01
N ARG A 71 8.34 -16.23 0.25
CA ARG A 71 8.75 -15.33 1.33
C ARG A 71 8.33 -13.88 1.10
N ILE A 72 8.43 -13.38 -0.14
CA ILE A 72 7.92 -12.05 -0.50
C ILE A 72 6.42 -11.96 -0.22
N ALA A 73 5.65 -13.01 -0.51
CA ALA A 73 4.21 -13.05 -0.27
C ALA A 73 3.85 -12.81 1.21
N THR A 74 4.65 -13.35 2.15
CA THR A 74 4.46 -13.14 3.60
C THR A 74 4.63 -11.69 4.05
N GLY A 75 5.14 -10.82 3.17
CA GLY A 75 5.15 -9.37 3.38
C GLY A 75 3.76 -8.79 3.67
N TYR A 76 2.69 -9.48 3.25
CA TYR A 76 1.30 -9.19 3.67
C TYR A 76 1.18 -8.93 5.17
N LEU A 77 1.83 -9.77 5.99
CA LEU A 77 1.77 -9.74 7.45
C LEU A 77 2.47 -8.50 8.07
N ARG A 78 3.06 -7.64 7.23
CA ARG A 78 3.78 -6.42 7.62
C ARG A 78 3.24 -5.14 6.98
N LEU A 79 2.15 -5.21 6.20
CA LEU A 79 1.67 -4.04 5.44
C LEU A 79 0.97 -2.98 6.29
N GLY A 80 0.36 -3.37 7.41
CA GLY A 80 -0.30 -2.45 8.35
C GLY A 80 0.60 -1.29 8.81
N PRO A 81 0.03 -0.16 9.24
CA PRO A 81 0.81 0.95 9.81
C PRO A 81 1.69 0.47 10.98
N GLU A 82 2.93 0.92 11.03
CA GLU A 82 3.89 0.47 12.04
C GLU A 82 3.97 1.44 13.22
N ASN A 83 3.67 0.93 14.42
CA ASN A 83 3.83 1.70 15.64
C ASN A 83 5.29 2.07 15.92
N ASN A 84 5.51 3.35 16.23
CA ASN A 84 6.83 3.91 16.57
C ASN A 84 7.36 3.43 17.94
N LEU A 85 6.46 3.01 18.83
CA LEU A 85 6.78 2.44 20.14
C LEU A 85 6.68 0.91 20.07
N LYS A 86 7.65 0.21 20.66
CA LYS A 86 7.64 -1.25 20.75
C LYS A 86 7.39 -1.68 22.19
N ASN A 87 6.19 -2.15 22.48
CA ASN A 87 5.78 -2.72 23.77
C ASN A 87 4.67 -3.75 23.54
N GLU A 88 4.18 -4.37 24.63
CA GLU A 88 3.13 -5.39 24.54
C GLU A 88 1.83 -4.84 23.94
N GLN A 89 1.42 -3.63 24.31
CA GLN A 89 0.21 -3.00 23.79
C GLN A 89 0.31 -2.78 22.27
N THR A 90 1.39 -2.17 21.78
CA THR A 90 1.56 -1.91 20.34
C THR A 90 1.68 -3.20 19.55
N ARG A 91 2.29 -4.26 20.12
CA ARG A 91 2.29 -5.59 19.50
C ARG A 91 0.88 -6.19 19.38
N LEU A 92 0.03 -6.01 20.38
CA LEU A 92 -1.35 -6.48 20.35
C LEU A 92 -2.20 -5.68 19.37
N ASP A 93 -1.94 -4.38 19.22
CA ASP A 93 -2.62 -3.55 18.23
C ASP A 93 -2.18 -3.92 16.79
N ASP A 94 -0.90 -4.25 16.56
CA ASP A 94 -0.43 -4.78 15.28
C ASP A 94 -1.12 -6.12 14.92
N LEU A 95 -1.34 -6.99 15.93
CA LEU A 95 -2.08 -8.25 15.76
C LEU A 95 -3.57 -8.03 15.51
N ASP A 96 -4.17 -7.05 16.18
CA ASP A 96 -5.58 -6.67 15.98
C ASP A 96 -5.82 -6.20 14.54
N ASP A 97 -4.94 -5.32 14.02
CA ASP A 97 -4.99 -4.92 12.61
C ASP A 97 -4.93 -6.15 11.70
N LEU A 98 -3.96 -7.04 11.91
CA LEU A 98 -3.81 -8.23 11.08
C LEU A 98 -5.05 -9.15 11.11
N VAL A 99 -5.64 -9.39 12.29
CA VAL A 99 -6.86 -10.19 12.45
C VAL A 99 -8.05 -9.52 11.77
N ALA A 100 -8.26 -8.22 11.98
CA ALA A 100 -9.36 -7.47 11.40
C ALA A 100 -9.28 -7.45 9.86
N THR A 101 -8.07 -7.34 9.33
CA THR A 101 -7.80 -7.30 7.88
C THR A 101 -7.99 -8.64 7.24
N THR A 102 -7.38 -9.68 7.83
CA THR A 102 -7.49 -11.02 7.28
C THR A 102 -8.96 -11.44 7.26
N SER A 103 -9.70 -11.14 8.33
CA SER A 103 -11.13 -11.48 8.40
C SER A 103 -11.98 -10.68 7.41
N SER A 104 -11.74 -9.38 7.25
CA SER A 104 -12.53 -8.54 6.32
C SER A 104 -12.14 -8.76 4.86
N ALA A 105 -10.86 -8.95 4.55
CA ALA A 105 -10.37 -9.17 3.20
C ALA A 105 -10.55 -10.63 2.75
N PHE A 106 -10.35 -11.64 3.58
CA PHE A 106 -10.35 -13.05 3.14
C PHE A 106 -11.69 -13.75 3.42
N LEU A 107 -12.40 -13.34 4.48
CA LEU A 107 -13.65 -13.97 4.92
C LEU A 107 -14.87 -13.06 4.75
N GLY A 108 -14.67 -11.77 4.48
CA GLY A 108 -15.77 -10.81 4.42
C GLY A 108 -16.51 -10.69 5.75
N GLN A 109 -15.80 -10.78 6.87
CA GLN A 109 -16.36 -10.71 8.22
C GLN A 109 -15.69 -9.60 9.04
N THR A 110 -16.49 -8.81 9.75
CA THR A 110 -16.02 -7.73 10.63
C THR A 110 -15.84 -8.24 12.06
N VAL A 111 -14.68 -8.84 12.35
CA VAL A 111 -14.44 -9.49 13.66
C VAL A 111 -13.98 -8.53 14.76
N GLY A 112 -13.68 -7.26 14.45
CA GLY A 112 -13.01 -6.34 15.38
C GLY A 112 -13.77 -6.12 16.71
N CYS A 113 -15.11 -6.10 16.70
CA CYS A 113 -15.90 -6.00 17.94
C CYS A 113 -15.68 -7.21 18.87
N ALA A 114 -15.34 -8.37 18.30
CA ALA A 114 -15.04 -9.60 19.04
C ALA A 114 -13.72 -9.53 19.84
N ARG A 115 -12.98 -8.40 19.79
CA ARG A 115 -11.83 -8.14 20.65
C ARG A 115 -12.23 -8.01 22.12
N CYS A 116 -13.30 -7.28 22.42
CA CYS A 116 -13.63 -6.89 23.79
C CYS A 116 -14.82 -7.65 24.40
N HIS A 117 -15.73 -8.13 23.56
CA HIS A 117 -16.93 -8.87 23.94
C HIS A 117 -17.33 -9.79 22.78
N ASN A 118 -18.26 -10.73 22.96
CA ASN A 118 -18.82 -11.47 21.81
C ASN A 118 -19.38 -10.49 20.78
N HIS A 119 -19.19 -10.76 19.49
CA HIS A 119 -19.66 -9.86 18.45
C HIS A 119 -21.15 -9.54 18.61
N LYS A 120 -21.53 -8.27 18.41
CA LYS A 120 -22.86 -7.76 18.79
C LYS A 120 -24.00 -8.36 17.97
N PHE A 121 -23.75 -8.63 16.69
CA PHE A 121 -24.78 -9.01 15.72
C PHE A 121 -24.55 -10.41 15.16
N ASP A 122 -23.37 -10.64 14.60
CA ASP A 122 -22.96 -11.96 14.14
C ASP A 122 -22.60 -12.91 15.30
N PRO A 123 -22.87 -14.22 15.18
CA PRO A 123 -22.61 -15.21 16.23
C PRO A 123 -21.11 -15.58 16.26
N ILE A 124 -20.26 -14.58 16.49
CA ILE A 124 -18.81 -14.71 16.58
C ILE A 124 -18.41 -14.52 18.05
N PRO A 125 -18.06 -15.61 18.77
CA PRO A 125 -17.58 -15.53 20.13
C PRO A 125 -16.26 -14.76 20.22
N GLN A 126 -16.02 -14.12 21.36
CA GLN A 126 -14.73 -13.46 21.66
C GLN A 126 -13.55 -14.46 21.56
N LYS A 127 -13.82 -15.75 21.86
CA LYS A 127 -12.83 -16.83 21.76
C LYS A 127 -12.34 -17.05 20.33
N ASP A 128 -13.18 -16.90 19.32
CA ASP A 128 -12.80 -17.09 17.91
C ASP A 128 -11.80 -16.02 17.48
N TYR A 129 -12.04 -14.76 17.88
CA TYR A 129 -11.09 -13.66 17.66
C TYR A 129 -9.71 -13.99 18.24
N TYR A 130 -9.65 -14.41 19.51
CA TYR A 130 -8.38 -14.75 20.15
C TYR A 130 -7.74 -16.03 19.61
N ALA A 131 -8.54 -16.97 19.09
CA ALA A 131 -8.03 -18.16 18.43
C ALA A 131 -7.34 -17.81 17.10
N ILE A 132 -7.90 -16.88 16.31
CA ILE A 132 -7.25 -16.34 15.12
C ILE A 132 -6.02 -15.51 15.51
N GLN A 133 -6.11 -14.67 16.55
CA GLN A 133 -4.94 -13.92 17.04
C GLN A 133 -3.78 -14.86 17.42
N ALA A 134 -4.09 -16.02 18.04
CA ALA A 134 -3.12 -17.04 18.40
C ALA A 134 -2.41 -17.70 17.21
N VAL A 135 -2.98 -17.63 16.00
CA VAL A 135 -2.33 -18.05 14.75
C VAL A 135 -1.16 -17.13 14.42
N PHE A 136 -1.37 -15.82 14.49
CA PHE A 136 -0.38 -14.82 14.10
C PHE A 136 0.57 -14.42 15.23
N PHE A 137 0.22 -14.72 16.48
CA PHE A 137 0.99 -14.32 17.67
C PHE A 137 2.51 -14.61 17.58
N PRO A 138 2.98 -15.78 17.08
CA PRO A 138 4.41 -16.12 17.04
C PRO A 138 5.25 -15.28 16.06
N THR A 139 4.59 -14.59 15.12
CA THR A 139 5.27 -13.86 14.04
C THR A 139 6.14 -12.71 14.56
N LYS A 140 7.31 -12.54 13.94
CA LYS A 140 8.21 -11.40 14.11
C LYS A 140 8.62 -10.86 12.75
N ALA A 141 8.70 -9.54 12.63
CA ALA A 141 9.17 -8.89 11.41
C ALA A 141 10.64 -9.28 11.11
N ALA A 142 10.93 -9.56 9.84
CA ALA A 142 12.27 -9.89 9.38
C ALA A 142 12.51 -9.40 7.94
N GLU A 143 13.76 -9.09 7.63
CA GLU A 143 14.24 -8.92 6.25
C GLU A 143 14.94 -10.22 5.85
N HIS A 144 14.36 -10.96 4.91
CA HIS A 144 14.92 -12.23 4.47
C HIS A 144 15.77 -12.03 3.22
N PRO A 145 17.07 -12.41 3.21
CA PRO A 145 17.90 -12.33 2.02
C PRO A 145 17.32 -13.13 0.84
N LEU A 146 17.26 -12.53 -0.35
CA LEU A 146 16.84 -13.19 -1.59
C LEU A 146 18.05 -13.70 -2.41
N VAL A 147 19.16 -13.91 -1.74
CA VAL A 147 20.44 -14.37 -2.28
C VAL A 147 20.91 -15.59 -1.48
N SER A 148 21.92 -16.29 -1.98
CA SER A 148 22.46 -17.46 -1.29
C SER A 148 23.07 -17.12 0.08
N ALA A 149 23.09 -18.10 0.99
CA ALA A 149 23.75 -17.94 2.29
C ALA A 149 25.25 -17.59 2.16
N GLU A 150 25.91 -18.07 1.09
CA GLU A 150 27.30 -17.72 0.79
C GLU A 150 27.45 -16.23 0.44
N GLU A 151 26.55 -15.68 -0.38
CA GLU A 151 26.54 -14.25 -0.71
C GLU A 151 26.25 -13.38 0.52
N VAL A 152 25.34 -13.82 1.39
CA VAL A 152 25.09 -13.15 2.68
C VAL A 152 26.38 -13.12 3.52
N ALA A 153 27.05 -14.26 3.68
CA ALA A 153 28.27 -14.36 4.47
C ALA A 153 29.41 -13.48 3.90
N LYS A 154 29.55 -13.42 2.56
CA LYS A 154 30.50 -12.53 1.89
C LYS A 154 30.16 -11.06 2.15
N PHE A 155 28.89 -10.67 2.03
CA PHE A 155 28.45 -9.31 2.30
C PHE A 155 28.68 -8.91 3.77
N GLU A 156 28.34 -9.78 4.73
CA GLU A 156 28.57 -9.54 6.16
C GLU A 156 30.06 -9.41 6.51
N ALA A 157 30.90 -10.26 5.93
CA ALA A 157 32.36 -10.17 6.10
C ALA A 157 32.89 -8.83 5.58
N GLU A 158 32.40 -8.37 4.43
CA GLU A 158 32.78 -7.10 3.83
C GLU A 158 32.27 -5.89 4.64
N GLN A 159 31.02 -5.94 5.12
CA GLN A 159 30.49 -4.92 6.05
C GLN A 159 31.32 -4.82 7.32
N LYS A 160 31.78 -5.96 7.86
CA LYS A 160 32.65 -6.00 9.03
C LYS A 160 34.02 -5.38 8.72
N ARG A 161 34.61 -5.70 7.56
CA ARG A 161 35.88 -5.10 7.09
C ARG A 161 35.77 -3.58 6.95
N ILE A 162 34.73 -3.10 6.28
CA ILE A 162 34.44 -1.66 6.10
C ILE A 162 34.23 -0.97 7.44
N SER A 163 33.44 -1.57 8.33
CA SER A 163 33.20 -1.02 9.67
C SER A 163 34.48 -0.92 10.48
N ALA A 164 35.37 -1.91 10.37
CA ALA A 164 36.68 -1.89 11.02
C ALA A 164 37.60 -0.78 10.46
N LEU A 165 37.59 -0.56 9.13
CA LEU A 165 38.33 0.54 8.49
C LEU A 165 37.78 1.92 8.88
N GLN A 166 36.46 2.06 9.02
CA GLN A 166 35.83 3.32 9.43
C GLN A 166 35.98 3.61 10.94
N ALA A 167 36.17 2.60 11.78
CA ALA A 167 36.24 2.75 13.24
C ALA A 167 37.26 3.81 13.72
N PRO A 168 38.54 3.82 13.28
CA PRO A 168 39.50 4.83 13.71
C PRO A 168 39.09 6.25 13.27
N TRP A 169 38.58 6.40 12.05
CA TRP A 169 38.11 7.69 11.54
C TRP A 169 36.88 8.20 12.28
N LYS A 170 35.91 7.34 12.59
CA LYS A 170 34.73 7.68 13.39
C LYS A 170 35.11 8.11 14.80
N GLU A 171 36.12 7.47 15.39
CA GLU A 171 36.62 7.86 16.71
C GLU A 171 37.35 9.21 16.66
N GLN A 172 38.19 9.47 15.65
CA GLN A 172 38.80 10.79 15.44
C GLN A 172 37.74 11.87 15.23
N LEU A 173 36.73 11.61 14.38
CA LEU A 173 35.63 12.54 14.14
C LEU A 173 34.89 12.88 15.44
N LYS A 174 34.60 11.86 16.24
CA LYS A 174 33.96 12.03 17.55
C LYS A 174 34.81 12.87 18.50
N GLN A 175 36.13 12.71 18.49
CA GLN A 175 37.04 13.51 19.32
C GLN A 175 37.05 14.99 18.90
N VAL A 176 37.09 15.27 17.59
CA VAL A 176 36.99 16.63 17.03
C VAL A 176 35.64 17.26 17.38
N GLU A 177 34.54 16.51 17.26
CA GLU A 177 33.19 17.02 17.53
C GLU A 177 32.87 17.20 19.02
N LYS A 178 33.47 16.40 19.91
CA LYS A 178 33.13 16.33 21.34
C LYS A 178 33.09 17.68 22.05
N PRO A 179 34.13 18.54 22.02
CA PRO A 179 34.10 19.82 22.75
C PRO A 179 32.95 20.73 22.28
N TYR A 180 32.66 20.73 20.98
CA TYR A 180 31.57 21.51 20.39
C TYR A 180 30.20 20.94 20.75
N ARG A 181 30.05 19.61 20.71
CA ARG A 181 28.83 18.93 21.14
C ARG A 181 28.54 19.19 22.61
N ASP A 182 29.55 19.10 23.48
CA ASP A 182 29.38 19.33 24.91
C ASP A 182 28.97 20.79 25.19
N ARG A 183 29.60 21.77 24.51
CA ARG A 183 29.24 23.19 24.61
C ARG A 183 27.81 23.45 24.13
N LEU A 184 27.45 23.02 22.92
CA LEU A 184 26.12 23.23 22.34
C LEU A 184 25.02 22.53 23.17
N MET A 185 25.30 21.34 23.71
CA MET A 185 24.38 20.67 24.62
C MET A 185 24.19 21.46 25.92
N ALA A 186 25.27 21.99 26.50
CA ALA A 186 25.19 22.81 27.70
C ALA A 186 24.37 24.08 27.45
N GLU A 187 24.59 24.78 26.34
CA GLU A 187 23.82 25.95 25.92
C GLU A 187 22.33 25.64 25.71
N LYS A 188 22.01 24.52 25.04
CA LYS A 188 20.61 24.08 24.88
C LYS A 188 19.97 23.75 26.22
N LYS A 189 20.69 23.07 27.13
CA LYS A 189 20.20 22.75 28.48
C LYS A 189 19.93 24.01 29.31
N ALA A 190 20.80 25.01 29.23
CA ALA A 190 20.65 26.26 29.97
C ALA A 190 19.43 27.10 29.53
N LYS A 191 18.90 26.86 28.33
CA LYS A 191 17.67 27.51 27.81
C LYS A 191 16.38 26.80 28.22
N LEU A 192 16.45 25.64 28.88
CA LEU A 192 15.27 24.91 29.33
C LEU A 192 14.67 25.57 30.56
N ALA A 193 13.39 25.34 30.84
CA ALA A 193 12.76 25.81 32.06
C ALA A 193 13.41 25.17 33.31
N ASP A 194 13.45 25.91 34.43
CA ASP A 194 14.15 25.52 35.66
C ASP A 194 13.77 24.11 36.16
N TYR A 195 12.48 23.76 36.09
CA TYR A 195 11.99 22.45 36.51
C TYR A 195 12.51 21.30 35.64
N ILE A 196 12.81 21.56 34.37
CA ILE A 196 13.41 20.60 33.44
C ILE A 196 14.92 20.49 33.71
N GLN A 197 15.60 21.63 33.91
CA GLN A 197 17.01 21.63 34.26
C GLN A 197 17.28 20.84 35.55
N LEU A 198 16.43 21.03 36.57
CA LEU A 198 16.47 20.28 37.82
C LEU A 198 16.23 18.78 37.61
N ALA A 199 15.29 18.42 36.73
CA ALA A 199 15.03 17.01 36.39
C ALA A 199 16.25 16.35 35.70
N LEU A 200 16.91 17.07 34.78
CA LEU A 200 18.08 16.55 34.04
C LEU A 200 19.34 16.46 34.91
N SER A 201 19.53 17.37 35.86
CA SER A 201 20.68 17.37 36.78
C SER A 201 20.53 16.41 37.97
N THR A 202 19.31 16.00 38.30
CA THR A 202 19.05 14.99 39.34
C THR A 202 19.42 13.60 38.81
N PRO A 203 20.26 12.80 39.53
CA PRO A 203 20.61 11.43 39.14
C PRO A 203 19.38 10.56 38.89
N PRO A 204 19.36 9.68 37.86
CA PRO A 204 18.17 8.92 37.47
C PRO A 204 17.48 8.17 38.61
N GLU A 205 18.25 7.64 39.56
CA GLU A 205 17.80 6.87 40.71
C GLU A 205 17.12 7.74 41.78
N ARG A 206 17.34 9.06 41.75
CA ARG A 206 16.84 10.04 42.71
C ARG A 206 15.74 10.94 42.14
N ARG A 207 15.38 10.77 40.86
CA ARG A 207 14.31 11.54 40.22
C ARG A 207 12.95 11.14 40.80
N THR A 208 12.13 12.13 41.17
CA THR A 208 10.70 11.91 41.45
C THR A 208 9.97 11.45 40.17
N GLU A 209 8.77 10.90 40.28
CA GLU A 209 7.98 10.50 39.10
C GLU A 209 7.76 11.68 38.12
N GLY A 210 7.49 12.89 38.62
CA GLY A 210 7.41 14.09 37.79
C GLY A 210 8.73 14.45 37.10
N GLN A 211 9.87 14.30 37.79
CA GLN A 211 11.19 14.54 37.20
C GLN A 211 11.56 13.47 36.16
N LYS A 212 11.18 12.21 36.37
CA LYS A 212 11.39 11.14 35.39
C LYS A 212 10.65 11.46 34.10
N LEU A 213 9.38 11.87 34.19
CA LEU A 213 8.58 12.26 33.03
C LEU A 213 9.18 13.47 32.29
N ASN A 214 9.54 14.52 33.02
CA ASN A 214 10.13 15.74 32.43
C ASN A 214 11.48 15.45 31.76
N ALA A 215 12.36 14.69 32.41
CA ALA A 215 13.65 14.32 31.84
C ALA A 215 13.47 13.43 30.59
N GLN A 216 12.56 12.44 30.66
CA GLN A 216 12.31 11.54 29.53
C GLN A 216 11.71 12.25 28.31
N GLN A 217 10.88 13.28 28.52
CA GLN A 217 10.30 14.05 27.42
C GLN A 217 11.35 14.92 26.71
N VAL A 218 12.32 15.46 27.46
CA VAL A 218 13.35 16.35 26.91
C VAL A 218 14.57 15.60 26.41
N GLU A 219 15.02 14.54 27.08
CA GLU A 219 16.12 13.69 26.58
C GLU A 219 15.80 13.09 25.19
N LYS A 220 14.51 12.91 24.85
CA LYS A 220 14.06 12.45 23.53
C LYS A 220 14.13 13.52 22.42
N THR A 221 14.11 14.80 22.77
CA THR A 221 14.06 15.92 21.81
C THR A 221 15.35 16.73 21.79
N LEU A 222 16.11 16.69 22.89
CA LEU A 222 17.39 17.36 23.06
C LEU A 222 18.46 16.66 22.21
N SER A 223 18.64 17.18 21.00
CA SER A 223 19.65 16.75 20.04
C SER A 223 20.36 17.98 19.46
N ILE A 224 21.58 17.77 18.99
CA ILE A 224 22.34 18.78 18.26
C ILE A 224 22.17 18.48 16.77
N ASP A 225 21.73 19.48 16.02
CA ASP A 225 21.65 19.40 14.58
C ASP A 225 23.06 19.35 13.98
N GLN A 226 23.24 18.58 12.91
CA GLN A 226 24.57 18.40 12.32
C GLN A 226 25.09 19.69 11.67
N ASP A 227 24.21 20.52 11.10
CA ASP A 227 24.60 21.79 10.49
C ASP A 227 24.99 22.81 11.56
N ASP A 228 24.26 22.86 12.67
CA ASP A 228 24.62 23.66 13.85
C ASP A 228 26.01 23.27 14.38
N LEU A 229 26.29 21.96 14.43
CA LEU A 229 27.57 21.45 14.90
C LEU A 229 28.72 21.87 13.97
N ILE A 230 28.56 21.68 12.65
CA ILE A 230 29.57 22.04 11.64
C ILE A 230 29.81 23.56 11.61
N ALA A 231 28.74 24.36 11.77
CA ALA A 231 28.83 25.81 11.85
C ALA A 231 29.61 26.27 13.10
N ALA A 232 29.48 25.55 14.21
CA ALA A 232 30.15 25.86 15.47
C ALA A 232 31.64 25.48 15.52
N LEU A 233 32.13 24.65 14.59
CA LEU A 233 33.53 24.24 14.48
C LEU A 233 34.45 25.44 14.19
N SER A 234 35.66 25.43 14.77
CA SER A 234 36.74 26.33 14.37
C SER A 234 37.14 26.09 12.90
N PRO A 235 37.79 27.05 12.21
CA PRO A 235 38.26 26.84 10.84
C PRO A 235 39.14 25.58 10.69
N ASP A 236 40.06 25.35 11.63
CA ASP A 236 40.98 24.20 11.61
C ASP A 236 40.23 22.88 11.84
N ASP A 237 39.35 22.82 12.84
CA ASP A 237 38.54 21.62 13.12
C ASP A 237 37.52 21.34 12.00
N ARG A 238 37.06 22.37 11.28
CA ARG A 238 36.16 22.20 10.13
C ARG A 238 36.88 21.56 8.96
N GLU A 239 38.12 21.97 8.66
CA GLU A 239 38.93 21.33 7.63
C GLU A 239 39.29 19.88 8.04
N GLU A 240 39.63 19.64 9.31
CA GLU A 240 39.90 18.30 9.81
C GLU A 240 38.65 17.40 9.79
N HIS A 241 37.49 17.93 10.20
CA HIS A 241 36.20 17.25 10.08
C HIS A 241 35.90 16.89 8.62
N LYS A 242 36.13 17.81 7.68
CA LYS A 242 35.93 17.58 6.24
C LYS A 242 36.87 16.50 5.71
N ARG A 243 38.14 16.51 6.13
CA ARG A 243 39.14 15.48 5.78
C ARG A 243 38.71 14.11 6.28
N ILE A 244 38.41 13.97 7.58
CA ILE A 244 37.98 12.71 8.20
C ILE A 244 36.67 12.20 7.56
N SER A 245 35.71 13.10 7.30
CA SER A 245 34.47 12.76 6.61
C SER A 245 34.72 12.28 5.18
N GLY A 246 35.70 12.86 4.49
CA GLY A 246 36.15 12.43 3.16
C GLY A 246 36.76 11.02 3.15
N GLU A 247 37.55 10.68 4.17
CA GLU A 247 38.10 9.32 4.34
C GLU A 247 37.01 8.29 4.64
N ILE A 248 36.08 8.62 5.56
CA ILE A 248 34.92 7.77 5.85
C ILE A 248 34.12 7.53 4.57
N LYS A 249 33.87 8.60 3.79
CA LYS A 249 33.16 8.52 2.51
C LYS A 249 33.91 7.65 1.50
N THR A 250 35.23 7.83 1.35
CA THR A 250 36.05 7.01 0.44
C THR A 250 35.98 5.52 0.78
N ILE A 251 36.00 5.19 2.08
CA ILE A 251 35.80 3.81 2.54
C ILE A 251 34.36 3.36 2.26
N ASP A 252 33.37 4.23 2.49
CA ASP A 252 31.96 3.94 2.24
C ASP A 252 31.65 3.71 0.75
N ASP A 253 32.34 4.41 -0.15
CA ASP A 253 32.23 4.25 -1.60
C ASP A 253 32.73 2.86 -2.07
N THR A 254 33.51 2.14 -1.25
CA THR A 254 33.88 0.74 -1.49
C THR A 254 32.81 -0.27 -1.06
N ARG A 255 31.73 0.20 -0.40
CA ARG A 255 30.67 -0.66 0.13
C ARG A 255 29.93 -1.35 -1.01
N PRO A 256 29.82 -2.69 -0.97
CA PRO A 256 29.02 -3.39 -1.96
C PRO A 256 27.56 -2.96 -1.84
N PRO A 257 26.81 -2.91 -2.96
CA PRO A 257 25.38 -2.65 -2.91
C PRO A 257 24.70 -3.68 -2.01
N ALA A 258 23.71 -3.24 -1.23
CA ALA A 258 22.92 -4.16 -0.42
C ALA A 258 22.24 -5.19 -1.33
N PHE A 259 22.27 -6.46 -0.93
CA PHE A 259 21.54 -7.49 -1.64
C PHE A 259 20.02 -7.33 -1.45
N ALA A 260 19.25 -7.91 -2.37
CA ALA A 260 17.80 -7.90 -2.30
C ALA A 260 17.30 -8.65 -1.06
N THR A 261 16.33 -8.08 -0.34
CA THR A 261 15.62 -8.77 0.74
C THR A 261 14.12 -8.79 0.50
N ALA A 262 13.45 -9.78 1.07
CA ALA A 262 12.00 -9.82 1.22
C ALA A 262 11.62 -9.26 2.59
N MET A 263 10.76 -8.25 2.57
CA MET A 263 10.02 -7.83 3.75
C MET A 263 9.09 -8.99 4.15
N SER A 264 9.44 -9.75 5.19
CA SER A 264 8.81 -11.03 5.54
C SER A 264 8.66 -11.19 7.05
N VAL A 265 8.17 -12.35 7.50
CA VAL A 265 8.12 -12.70 8.93
C VAL A 265 8.93 -13.96 9.23
N VAL A 266 9.25 -14.14 10.50
CA VAL A 266 9.82 -15.38 11.06
C VAL A 266 9.10 -15.76 12.35
N GLU A 267 9.18 -17.04 12.70
CA GLU A 267 8.71 -17.56 13.99
C GLU A 267 9.90 -18.06 14.82
N PRO A 268 9.77 -18.15 16.16
CA PRO A 268 10.86 -18.61 17.02
C PRO A 268 11.21 -20.10 16.89
N GLY A 269 10.37 -20.90 16.21
CA GLY A 269 10.55 -22.34 16.06
C GLY A 269 9.23 -23.11 16.12
N PRO A 270 9.26 -24.42 16.42
CA PRO A 270 8.07 -25.28 16.40
C PRO A 270 7.11 -25.00 17.57
N GLN A 271 7.65 -24.45 18.67
CA GLN A 271 6.88 -24.09 19.86
C GLN A 271 6.53 -22.60 19.82
N ALA A 272 5.25 -22.32 19.56
CA ALA A 272 4.71 -20.96 19.62
C ALA A 272 4.69 -20.43 21.06
N PRO A 273 5.06 -19.16 21.29
CA PRO A 273 4.88 -18.52 22.60
C PRO A 273 3.38 -18.47 22.96
N PRO A 274 3.04 -18.53 24.26
CA PRO A 274 1.65 -18.51 24.70
C PRO A 274 1.00 -17.15 24.41
N SER A 275 -0.13 -17.18 23.72
CA SER A 275 -1.09 -16.07 23.65
C SER A 275 -2.21 -16.30 24.67
N TYR A 276 -2.86 -15.22 25.10
CA TYR A 276 -3.86 -15.27 26.17
C TYR A 276 -5.17 -14.65 25.72
N PHE A 277 -6.27 -15.15 26.26
CA PHE A 277 -7.55 -14.45 26.21
C PHE A 277 -7.43 -13.15 27.01
N LEU A 278 -7.82 -12.01 26.44
CA LEU A 278 -7.77 -10.74 27.18
C LEU A 278 -9.18 -10.29 27.55
N HIS A 279 -9.43 -10.15 28.84
CA HIS A 279 -10.72 -9.64 29.31
C HIS A 279 -10.88 -8.18 28.84
N ARG A 280 -11.97 -7.93 28.10
CA ARG A 280 -12.26 -6.63 27.48
C ARG A 280 -11.12 -6.08 26.61
N GLY A 281 -10.29 -6.96 26.01
CA GLY A 281 -9.17 -6.54 25.18
C GLY A 281 -7.96 -5.98 25.93
N SER A 282 -7.93 -6.04 27.27
CA SER A 282 -6.89 -5.41 28.10
C SER A 282 -5.67 -6.31 28.29
N PRO A 283 -4.44 -5.87 27.93
CA PRO A 283 -3.22 -6.65 28.19
C PRO A 283 -2.96 -6.89 29.67
N GLY A 284 -3.47 -6.01 30.55
CA GLY A 284 -3.36 -6.15 32.01
C GLY A 284 -4.31 -7.18 32.61
N GLN A 285 -5.24 -7.76 31.81
CA GLN A 285 -6.24 -8.72 32.29
C GLN A 285 -6.19 -10.00 31.44
N LYS A 286 -5.10 -10.76 31.58
CA LYS A 286 -4.90 -12.05 30.90
C LYS A 286 -5.71 -13.15 31.57
N GLY A 287 -6.50 -13.87 30.77
CA GLY A 287 -7.22 -15.08 31.13
C GLY A 287 -6.47 -16.33 30.69
N SER A 288 -7.21 -17.33 30.21
CA SER A 288 -6.65 -18.62 29.76
C SER A 288 -5.72 -18.48 28.55
N VAL A 289 -4.74 -19.39 28.46
CA VAL A 289 -3.90 -19.55 27.26
C VAL A 289 -4.79 -19.96 26.07
N MET A 290 -4.57 -19.34 24.92
CA MET A 290 -5.36 -19.57 23.70
C MET A 290 -4.68 -20.55 22.77
N LYS A 291 -5.49 -21.47 22.22
CA LYS A 291 -5.11 -22.34 21.10
C LYS A 291 -5.39 -21.62 19.77
N PRO A 292 -4.61 -21.89 18.71
CA PRO A 292 -4.93 -21.40 17.37
C PRO A 292 -6.28 -21.95 16.90
N GLY A 293 -7.00 -21.17 16.09
CA GLY A 293 -8.32 -21.56 15.58
C GLY A 293 -8.81 -20.62 14.48
N VAL A 294 -10.09 -20.78 14.13
CA VAL A 294 -10.75 -20.09 13.02
C VAL A 294 -12.09 -19.51 13.47
N LEU A 295 -12.83 -18.86 12.55
CA LEU A 295 -14.23 -18.51 12.80
C LEU A 295 -15.10 -19.77 12.79
N THR A 296 -15.60 -20.18 13.96
CA THR A 296 -16.42 -21.38 14.13
C THR A 296 -17.71 -21.31 13.32
N VAL A 297 -18.33 -20.13 13.23
CA VAL A 297 -19.52 -19.89 12.40
C VAL A 297 -19.29 -20.16 10.90
N ALA A 298 -18.05 -20.02 10.43
CA ALA A 298 -17.69 -20.20 9.03
C ALA A 298 -17.10 -21.58 8.74
N SER A 299 -17.07 -22.49 9.72
CA SER A 299 -16.42 -23.79 9.59
C SER A 299 -17.43 -24.92 9.76
N ARG A 300 -17.53 -25.79 8.75
CA ARG A 300 -18.39 -27.00 8.83
C ARG A 300 -17.82 -28.07 9.76
N LEU A 301 -16.49 -28.18 9.78
CA LEU A 301 -15.73 -29.11 10.60
C LEU A 301 -14.77 -28.35 11.50
N GLU A 302 -14.35 -28.95 12.61
CA GLU A 302 -13.29 -28.39 13.45
C GLU A 302 -11.95 -28.46 12.70
N PRO A 303 -11.30 -27.33 12.38
CA PRO A 303 -10.02 -27.35 11.68
C PRO A 303 -8.92 -27.89 12.57
N LYS A 304 -8.00 -28.63 11.95
CA LYS A 304 -6.87 -29.24 12.65
C LYS A 304 -5.64 -28.33 12.58
N PHE A 305 -5.01 -28.12 13.72
CA PHE A 305 -3.72 -27.44 13.84
C PHE A 305 -2.67 -28.48 14.29
N PRO A 306 -1.99 -29.16 13.34
CA PRO A 306 -1.01 -30.18 13.68
C PRO A 306 0.22 -29.57 14.35
N GLU A 307 0.81 -30.32 15.29
CA GLU A 307 2.10 -29.96 15.86
C GLU A 307 3.22 -30.25 14.86
N PRO A 308 4.15 -29.31 14.63
CA PRO A 308 5.29 -29.53 13.75
C PRO A 308 6.34 -30.44 14.41
N PRO A 309 7.25 -31.05 13.62
CA PRO A 309 8.41 -31.76 14.17
C PRO A 309 9.35 -30.78 14.91
N ALA A 310 10.18 -31.32 15.81
CA ALA A 310 11.03 -30.52 16.70
C ALA A 310 12.08 -29.65 15.97
N GLU A 311 12.45 -30.04 14.75
CA GLU A 311 13.38 -29.34 13.87
C GLU A 311 12.72 -28.28 12.97
N ALA A 312 11.38 -28.16 13.00
CA ALA A 312 10.69 -27.18 12.19
C ALA A 312 11.06 -25.75 12.60
N LYS A 313 11.10 -24.84 11.64
CA LYS A 313 11.43 -23.43 11.87
C LYS A 313 10.23 -22.57 12.27
N SER A 314 9.03 -23.15 12.30
CA SER A 314 7.80 -22.45 12.68
C SER A 314 6.79 -23.40 13.30
N SER A 315 5.74 -22.82 13.91
CA SER A 315 4.70 -23.54 14.64
C SER A 315 3.62 -24.19 13.76
N TRP A 316 3.67 -23.99 12.43
CA TRP A 316 2.66 -24.41 11.44
C TRP A 316 1.25 -23.86 11.67
N ARG A 317 1.05 -22.95 12.62
CA ARG A 317 -0.27 -22.36 12.90
C ARG A 317 -0.78 -21.58 11.70
N ARG A 318 0.09 -20.79 11.06
CA ARG A 318 -0.27 -20.01 9.87
C ARG A 318 -0.59 -20.92 8.69
N LYS A 319 0.22 -21.94 8.43
CA LYS A 319 -0.05 -22.94 7.40
C LYS A 319 -1.44 -23.57 7.56
N ALA A 320 -1.76 -24.09 8.76
CA ALA A 320 -3.06 -24.72 9.01
C ALA A 320 -4.25 -23.75 8.84
N PHE A 321 -4.11 -22.51 9.32
CA PHE A 321 -5.13 -21.48 9.10
C PHE A 321 -5.31 -21.15 7.61
N ALA A 322 -4.21 -21.05 6.87
CA ALA A 322 -4.21 -20.74 5.45
C ALA A 322 -4.81 -21.86 4.57
N GLU A 323 -4.55 -23.12 4.92
CA GLU A 323 -5.21 -24.28 4.32
C GLU A 323 -6.72 -24.28 4.61
N TRP A 324 -7.14 -23.91 5.83
CA TRP A 324 -8.56 -23.77 6.16
C TRP A 324 -9.26 -22.67 5.36
N LEU A 325 -8.60 -21.51 5.16
CA LEU A 325 -9.18 -20.36 4.43
C LEU A 325 -9.73 -20.77 3.06
N THR A 326 -9.12 -21.74 2.40
CA THR A 326 -9.46 -22.17 1.03
C THR A 326 -10.04 -23.58 0.99
N SER A 327 -10.31 -24.17 2.16
CA SER A 327 -10.90 -25.49 2.27
C SER A 327 -12.39 -25.49 1.89
N PRO A 328 -12.94 -26.63 1.43
CA PRO A 328 -14.38 -26.78 1.20
C PRO A 328 -15.24 -26.59 2.46
N ASP A 329 -14.64 -26.61 3.65
CA ASP A 329 -15.31 -26.39 4.94
C ASP A 329 -15.51 -24.92 5.27
N ASN A 330 -14.79 -24.02 4.59
CA ASN A 330 -14.97 -22.57 4.67
C ASN A 330 -15.66 -22.04 3.40
N PRO A 331 -16.94 -21.65 3.47
CA PRO A 331 -17.68 -21.30 2.27
C PRO A 331 -17.63 -19.79 1.97
N LEU A 332 -16.88 -19.00 2.76
CA LEU A 332 -16.84 -17.53 2.64
C LEU A 332 -15.83 -17.05 1.60
N THR A 333 -14.63 -17.63 1.57
CA THR A 333 -13.51 -17.06 0.80
C THR A 333 -13.78 -16.99 -0.70
N ALA A 334 -14.36 -18.04 -1.28
CA ALA A 334 -14.76 -18.02 -2.69
C ALA A 334 -15.83 -16.95 -2.97
N ARG A 335 -16.88 -16.86 -2.14
CA ARG A 335 -17.96 -15.87 -2.27
C ARG A 335 -17.43 -14.44 -2.23
N VAL A 336 -16.56 -14.17 -1.27
CA VAL A 336 -15.95 -12.86 -1.08
C VAL A 336 -15.16 -12.47 -2.34
N MET A 337 -14.35 -13.37 -2.89
CA MET A 337 -13.53 -13.02 -4.05
C MET A 337 -14.36 -12.84 -5.32
N VAL A 338 -15.31 -13.73 -5.61
CA VAL A 338 -16.16 -13.56 -6.80
C VAL A 338 -17.07 -12.34 -6.71
N ASN A 339 -17.54 -11.98 -5.51
CA ASN A 339 -18.27 -10.74 -5.29
C ASN A 339 -17.43 -9.50 -5.60
N ARG A 340 -16.13 -9.51 -5.27
CA ARG A 340 -15.22 -8.42 -5.63
C ARG A 340 -14.92 -8.36 -7.12
N ILE A 341 -14.73 -9.52 -7.76
CA ILE A 341 -14.57 -9.57 -9.22
C ILE A 341 -15.78 -8.93 -9.90
N TRP A 342 -16.99 -9.29 -9.45
CA TRP A 342 -18.24 -8.70 -9.91
C TRP A 342 -18.26 -7.19 -9.68
N GLN A 343 -17.97 -6.74 -8.44
CA GLN A 343 -17.93 -5.33 -8.06
C GLN A 343 -17.04 -4.49 -8.98
N HIS A 344 -15.84 -4.97 -9.32
CA HIS A 344 -14.93 -4.16 -10.13
C HIS A 344 -15.36 -4.06 -11.61
N HIS A 345 -16.14 -5.02 -12.10
CA HIS A 345 -16.74 -4.98 -13.44
C HIS A 345 -17.99 -4.10 -13.47
N PHE A 346 -18.89 -4.23 -12.50
CA PHE A 346 -20.20 -3.56 -12.46
C PHE A 346 -20.26 -2.32 -11.54
N GLY A 347 -19.16 -1.94 -10.89
CA GLY A 347 -19.11 -0.84 -9.91
C GLY A 347 -19.61 -1.24 -8.51
N GLU A 348 -20.62 -2.10 -8.44
CA GLU A 348 -21.21 -2.62 -7.21
C GLU A 348 -21.14 -4.15 -7.17
N GLY A 349 -20.88 -4.72 -5.98
CA GLY A 349 -20.94 -6.17 -5.77
C GLY A 349 -22.38 -6.67 -5.73
N ILE A 350 -22.57 -7.99 -5.93
CA ILE A 350 -23.84 -8.67 -5.64
C ILE A 350 -24.23 -8.43 -4.17
N VAL A 351 -23.23 -8.47 -3.29
CA VAL A 351 -23.26 -7.91 -1.94
C VAL A 351 -22.50 -6.57 -1.99
N ARG A 352 -23.21 -5.46 -1.79
CA ARG A 352 -22.64 -4.09 -1.86
C ARG A 352 -21.71 -3.73 -0.70
N THR A 353 -21.63 -4.58 0.31
CA THR A 353 -20.67 -4.53 1.42
C THR A 353 -19.59 -5.62 1.26
N PRO A 354 -18.61 -5.45 0.35
CA PRO A 354 -17.70 -6.53 -0.10
C PRO A 354 -16.73 -7.10 0.95
N SER A 355 -16.64 -6.47 2.12
CA SER A 355 -15.87 -6.95 3.28
C SER A 355 -16.73 -7.25 4.51
N ASN A 356 -18.06 -7.21 4.36
CA ASN A 356 -19.02 -7.56 5.39
C ASN A 356 -20.22 -8.30 4.76
N LEU A 357 -20.14 -9.63 4.74
CA LEU A 357 -21.22 -10.55 4.35
C LEU A 357 -22.01 -11.03 5.59
N GLY A 358 -21.70 -10.49 6.77
CA GLY A 358 -22.42 -10.77 8.01
C GLY A 358 -23.79 -10.10 8.05
N THR A 359 -24.47 -10.22 9.18
CA THR A 359 -25.84 -9.75 9.44
C THR A 359 -25.99 -8.25 9.32
N THR A 360 -24.90 -7.49 9.55
CA THR A 360 -24.87 -6.03 9.40
C THR A 360 -24.50 -5.56 8.00
N GLY A 361 -24.08 -6.48 7.12
CA GLY A 361 -23.86 -6.22 5.71
C GLY A 361 -25.16 -6.18 4.91
N GLU A 362 -25.07 -5.75 3.65
CA GLU A 362 -26.19 -5.88 2.72
C GLU A 362 -26.40 -7.35 2.31
N ARG A 363 -27.66 -7.74 2.13
CA ARG A 363 -27.98 -9.05 1.56
C ARG A 363 -27.64 -9.08 0.07
N PRO A 364 -27.23 -10.25 -0.48
CA PRO A 364 -26.99 -10.39 -1.91
C PRO A 364 -28.25 -10.09 -2.70
N THR A 365 -28.15 -9.31 -3.77
CA THR A 365 -29.26 -9.10 -4.72
C THR A 365 -29.61 -10.38 -5.47
N HIS A 366 -28.60 -11.21 -5.77
CA HIS A 366 -28.73 -12.48 -6.50
C HIS A 366 -27.99 -13.60 -5.74
N PRO A 367 -28.57 -14.16 -4.66
CA PRO A 367 -27.90 -15.14 -3.80
C PRO A 367 -27.48 -16.41 -4.55
N GLU A 368 -28.36 -16.94 -5.40
CA GLU A 368 -28.08 -18.17 -6.17
C GLU A 368 -26.92 -17.96 -7.16
N LEU A 369 -26.84 -16.78 -7.79
CA LEU A 369 -25.73 -16.42 -8.68
C LEU A 369 -24.40 -16.32 -7.92
N LEU A 370 -24.40 -15.72 -6.73
CA LEU A 370 -23.21 -15.62 -5.88
C LEU A 370 -22.68 -17.02 -5.50
N ASP A 371 -23.59 -17.92 -5.09
CA ASP A 371 -23.26 -19.29 -4.73
C ASP A 371 -22.76 -20.11 -5.93
N TRP A 372 -23.38 -19.92 -7.09
CA TRP A 372 -22.96 -20.55 -8.33
C TRP A 372 -21.57 -20.09 -8.77
N LEU A 373 -21.32 -18.77 -8.80
CA LEU A 373 -20.00 -18.21 -9.14
C LEU A 373 -18.91 -18.68 -8.18
N ALA A 374 -19.20 -18.74 -6.87
CA ALA A 374 -18.26 -19.24 -5.87
C ALA A 374 -17.93 -20.71 -6.11
N THR A 375 -18.93 -21.53 -6.44
CA THR A 375 -18.76 -22.94 -6.76
C THR A 375 -17.92 -23.12 -8.03
N GLU A 376 -18.26 -22.43 -9.11
CA GLU A 376 -17.49 -22.44 -10.36
C GLU A 376 -16.03 -22.02 -10.13
N PHE A 377 -15.79 -21.00 -9.30
CA PHE A 377 -14.45 -20.52 -9.01
C PHE A 377 -13.58 -21.61 -8.37
N THR A 378 -14.11 -22.34 -7.38
CA THR A 378 -13.39 -23.46 -6.76
C THR A 378 -13.21 -24.63 -7.71
N GLN A 379 -14.23 -25.00 -8.49
CA GLN A 379 -14.18 -26.13 -9.43
C GLN A 379 -13.24 -25.89 -10.62
N LYS A 380 -13.06 -24.63 -11.03
CA LYS A 380 -12.11 -24.22 -12.07
C LYS A 380 -10.71 -23.91 -11.52
N GLY A 381 -10.36 -24.51 -10.38
CA GLY A 381 -9.02 -24.44 -9.80
C GLY A 381 -8.64 -23.04 -9.31
N TRP A 382 -9.61 -22.27 -8.81
CA TRP A 382 -9.39 -20.92 -8.28
C TRP A 382 -8.77 -19.94 -9.29
N SER A 383 -9.00 -20.16 -10.59
CA SER A 383 -8.53 -19.27 -11.66
C SER A 383 -9.36 -18.00 -11.72
N MET A 384 -8.71 -16.87 -11.44
CA MET A 384 -9.30 -15.54 -11.51
C MET A 384 -9.70 -15.21 -12.95
N LYS A 385 -8.82 -15.48 -13.92
CA LYS A 385 -9.10 -15.18 -15.34
C LYS A 385 -10.26 -15.98 -15.89
N ASN A 386 -10.51 -17.20 -15.40
CA ASN A 386 -11.69 -17.96 -15.80
C ASN A 386 -12.97 -17.25 -15.36
N ILE A 387 -13.06 -16.78 -14.12
CA ILE A 387 -14.23 -16.02 -13.64
C ILE A 387 -14.37 -14.67 -14.35
N HIS A 388 -13.27 -13.96 -14.61
CA HIS A 388 -13.35 -12.75 -15.43
C HIS A 388 -13.90 -13.05 -16.82
N ARG A 389 -13.39 -14.06 -17.53
CA ARG A 389 -13.86 -14.41 -18.87
C ARG A 389 -15.34 -14.80 -18.87
N LEU A 390 -15.78 -15.55 -17.86
CA LEU A 390 -17.17 -15.93 -17.68
C LEU A 390 -18.08 -14.69 -17.57
N ILE A 391 -17.72 -13.72 -16.71
CA ILE A 391 -18.48 -12.48 -16.55
C ILE A 391 -18.44 -11.63 -17.82
N LEU A 392 -17.26 -11.44 -18.43
CA LEU A 392 -17.08 -10.60 -19.63
C LEU A 392 -17.83 -11.14 -20.87
N ASN A 393 -18.12 -12.44 -20.90
CA ASN A 393 -18.90 -13.09 -21.97
C ASN A 393 -20.39 -13.25 -21.63
N SER A 394 -20.85 -12.75 -20.48
CA SER A 394 -22.27 -12.78 -20.11
C SER A 394 -23.07 -11.69 -20.83
N GLU A 395 -24.35 -11.95 -21.10
CA GLU A 395 -25.27 -10.94 -21.61
C GLU A 395 -25.31 -9.70 -20.69
N THR A 396 -25.29 -9.92 -19.37
CA THR A 396 -25.28 -8.84 -18.36
C THR A 396 -24.12 -7.86 -18.54
N TYR A 397 -22.91 -8.35 -18.85
CA TYR A 397 -21.76 -7.48 -19.09
C TYR A 397 -21.82 -6.77 -20.46
N GLN A 398 -22.44 -7.41 -21.45
CA GLN A 398 -22.53 -6.91 -22.82
C GLN A 398 -23.73 -5.99 -23.08
N MET A 399 -24.56 -5.73 -22.07
CA MET A 399 -25.68 -4.79 -22.17
C MET A 399 -25.19 -3.38 -22.51
N GLU A 400 -26.05 -2.61 -23.18
CA GLU A 400 -25.83 -1.17 -23.36
C GLU A 400 -26.00 -0.41 -22.03
N SER A 401 -25.39 0.78 -21.93
CA SER A 401 -25.50 1.66 -20.75
C SER A 401 -26.66 2.68 -20.85
N ASN A 402 -27.56 2.51 -21.82
CA ASN A 402 -28.66 3.44 -22.10
C ASN A 402 -29.73 3.40 -20.98
N ASP A 403 -30.28 4.57 -20.65
CA ASP A 403 -31.39 4.67 -19.70
C ASP A 403 -32.68 4.13 -20.33
N ILE A 404 -33.38 3.24 -19.61
CA ILE A 404 -34.72 2.76 -19.96
C ILE A 404 -35.69 3.35 -18.95
N THR A 405 -36.53 4.30 -19.38
CA THR A 405 -37.38 5.11 -18.49
C THR A 405 -38.22 4.28 -17.51
N THR A 406 -38.78 3.14 -17.98
CA THR A 406 -39.59 2.25 -17.14
C THR A 406 -38.76 1.56 -16.05
N ASN A 407 -37.55 1.13 -16.38
CA ASN A 407 -36.68 0.44 -15.43
C ASN A 407 -36.05 1.42 -14.44
N LEU A 408 -35.68 2.62 -14.91
CA LEU A 408 -35.16 3.69 -14.07
C LEU A 408 -36.16 4.12 -12.98
N ALA A 409 -37.46 4.09 -13.27
CA ALA A 409 -38.50 4.39 -12.30
C ALA A 409 -38.65 3.33 -11.19
N ILE A 410 -38.31 2.07 -11.47
CA ILE A 410 -38.43 0.93 -10.54
C ILE A 410 -37.12 0.72 -9.76
N ASP A 411 -36.00 0.77 -10.47
CA ASP A 411 -34.66 0.49 -9.96
C ASP A 411 -33.68 1.58 -10.42
N PRO A 412 -33.79 2.80 -9.84
CA PRO A 412 -32.97 3.95 -10.23
C PRO A 412 -31.47 3.72 -9.97
N GLU A 413 -31.14 2.85 -9.03
CA GLU A 413 -29.76 2.51 -8.66
C GLU A 413 -29.17 1.36 -9.49
N ASN A 414 -29.92 0.82 -10.45
CA ASN A 414 -29.52 -0.32 -11.28
C ASN A 414 -29.08 -1.54 -10.44
N ARG A 415 -29.75 -1.81 -9.30
CA ARG A 415 -29.47 -2.96 -8.41
C ARG A 415 -29.66 -4.30 -9.10
N TYR A 416 -30.59 -4.38 -10.05
CA TYR A 416 -30.91 -5.58 -10.81
C TYR A 416 -30.23 -5.63 -12.19
N LEU A 417 -29.32 -4.69 -12.47
CA LEU A 417 -28.45 -4.69 -13.66
C LEU A 417 -29.23 -4.79 -14.98
N TRP A 418 -30.23 -3.94 -15.14
CA TRP A 418 -31.01 -3.83 -16.37
C TRP A 418 -30.29 -3.03 -17.48
N ARG A 419 -29.07 -2.55 -17.19
CA ARG A 419 -28.11 -1.93 -18.12
C ARG A 419 -26.69 -2.06 -17.60
N MET A 420 -25.69 -1.85 -18.46
CA MET A 420 -24.30 -1.71 -18.01
C MET A 420 -24.10 -0.37 -17.27
N PRO A 421 -23.60 -0.37 -16.02
CA PRO A 421 -23.41 0.86 -15.28
C PRO A 421 -22.19 1.64 -15.79
N ARG A 422 -22.41 2.92 -16.13
CA ARG A 422 -21.33 3.86 -16.42
C ARG A 422 -20.43 4.02 -15.20
N ARG A 423 -19.13 3.85 -15.37
CA ARG A 423 -18.15 3.90 -14.28
C ARG A 423 -17.16 5.01 -14.50
N ARG A 424 -17.01 5.84 -13.46
CA ARG A 424 -15.87 6.74 -13.37
C ARG A 424 -14.55 5.98 -13.21
N LEU A 425 -13.51 6.44 -13.87
CA LEU A 425 -12.14 5.97 -13.72
C LEU A 425 -11.58 6.30 -12.33
N GLU A 426 -10.72 5.43 -11.84
CA GLU A 426 -10.01 5.63 -10.58
C GLU A 426 -8.79 6.52 -10.79
N SER A 427 -8.31 7.19 -9.74
CA SER A 427 -7.17 8.11 -9.76
C SER A 427 -5.98 7.64 -10.60
N GLU A 428 -5.52 6.40 -10.38
CA GLU A 428 -4.40 5.84 -11.14
C GLU A 428 -4.72 5.69 -12.63
N ALA A 429 -5.95 5.29 -12.97
CA ALA A 429 -6.35 5.14 -14.37
C ALA A 429 -6.47 6.49 -15.08
N ILE A 430 -6.91 7.55 -14.38
CA ILE A 430 -6.95 8.91 -14.92
C ILE A 430 -5.53 9.39 -15.25
N ARG A 431 -4.60 9.33 -14.28
CA ARG A 431 -3.20 9.71 -14.51
C ARG A 431 -2.53 8.88 -15.60
N ASP A 432 -2.73 7.56 -15.60
CA ASP A 432 -2.20 6.67 -16.64
C ASP A 432 -2.76 6.99 -18.03
N SER A 433 -4.04 7.38 -18.11
CA SER A 433 -4.69 7.73 -19.39
C SER A 433 -4.12 9.02 -19.96
N ILE A 434 -3.80 10.01 -19.12
CA ILE A 434 -3.14 11.27 -19.54
C ILE A 434 -1.81 10.95 -20.25
N PHE A 435 -0.96 10.12 -19.64
CA PHE A 435 0.29 9.70 -20.28
C PHE A 435 0.06 8.83 -21.53
N ALA A 436 -0.97 7.99 -21.52
CA ALA A 436 -1.26 7.11 -22.65
C ALA A 436 -1.71 7.88 -23.90
N VAL A 437 -2.53 8.92 -23.75
CA VAL A 437 -2.98 9.75 -24.88
C VAL A 437 -1.86 10.65 -25.38
N ALA A 438 -1.02 11.18 -24.48
CA ALA A 438 0.18 11.92 -24.85
C ALA A 438 1.24 11.05 -25.55
N GLY A 439 1.21 9.73 -25.35
CA GLY A 439 2.15 8.77 -25.94
C GLY A 439 3.41 8.53 -25.10
N ASN A 440 3.42 8.97 -23.83
CA ASN A 440 4.58 8.95 -22.94
C ASN A 440 4.54 7.83 -21.89
N LEU A 441 3.42 7.11 -21.75
CA LEU A 441 3.25 6.11 -20.70
C LEU A 441 4.28 4.98 -20.83
N ASP A 442 5.18 4.88 -19.85
CA ASP A 442 6.05 3.71 -19.68
C ASP A 442 5.23 2.52 -19.15
N ARG A 443 5.18 1.47 -19.98
CA ARG A 443 4.46 0.22 -19.73
C ARG A 443 5.36 -0.89 -19.18
N THR A 444 6.59 -0.59 -18.78
CA THR A 444 7.49 -1.55 -18.14
C THR A 444 6.85 -2.07 -16.85
N VAL A 445 6.71 -3.39 -16.74
CA VAL A 445 6.08 -4.06 -15.59
C VAL A 445 7.13 -4.35 -14.51
N GLY A 446 6.82 -3.97 -13.27
CA GLY A 446 7.61 -4.29 -12.08
C GLY A 446 8.77 -3.34 -11.82
N GLY A 447 9.61 -3.66 -10.83
CA GLY A 447 10.78 -2.89 -10.44
C GLY A 447 10.49 -1.80 -9.40
N PRO A 448 11.50 -1.09 -8.90
CA PRO A 448 11.36 -0.09 -7.85
C PRO A 448 10.32 1.00 -8.16
N ALA A 449 9.77 1.57 -7.09
CA ALA A 449 8.83 2.68 -7.21
C ALA A 449 9.50 3.97 -7.72
N VAL A 450 8.69 4.88 -8.25
CA VAL A 450 9.12 6.18 -8.77
C VAL A 450 8.56 7.31 -7.91
N TYR A 451 9.25 8.45 -7.93
CA TYR A 451 8.91 9.64 -7.17
C TYR A 451 8.62 10.80 -8.12
N PRO A 452 7.37 10.96 -8.61
CA PRO A 452 6.96 12.16 -9.33
C PRO A 452 7.17 13.41 -8.48
N TRP A 453 7.18 14.58 -9.12
CA TRP A 453 7.30 15.84 -8.40
C TRP A 453 6.11 16.02 -7.44
N ILE A 454 6.42 16.42 -6.20
CA ILE A 454 5.45 16.95 -5.24
C ILE A 454 6.08 18.23 -4.72
N ASP A 455 5.31 19.33 -4.72
CA ASP A 455 5.77 20.60 -4.17
C ASP A 455 6.18 20.40 -2.70
N PRO A 456 7.46 20.66 -2.35
CA PRO A 456 7.95 20.53 -0.98
C PRO A 456 7.12 21.32 0.04
N ALA A 457 6.50 22.44 -0.35
CA ALA A 457 5.65 23.24 0.53
C ALA A 457 4.48 22.44 1.14
N LEU A 458 4.05 21.36 0.48
CA LEU A 458 2.95 20.51 0.95
C LEU A 458 3.33 19.62 2.15
N PHE A 459 4.62 19.41 2.42
CA PHE A 459 5.08 18.52 3.50
C PHE A 459 6.26 19.06 4.33
N GLN A 460 6.58 20.35 4.19
CA GLN A 460 7.65 21.05 4.93
C GLN A 460 7.43 21.14 6.46
N SER A 461 6.23 20.83 6.96
CA SER A 461 5.92 20.90 8.41
C SER A 461 6.63 19.85 9.26
N SER A 462 7.36 18.91 8.65
CA SER A 462 8.15 17.89 9.35
C SER A 462 9.54 17.75 8.73
N SER A 463 10.59 18.04 9.50
CA SER A 463 11.99 17.82 9.09
C SER A 463 12.36 16.35 8.88
N LYS A 464 11.49 15.40 9.27
CA LYS A 464 11.74 13.96 9.18
C LYS A 464 11.10 13.32 7.94
N ARG A 465 10.21 14.03 7.24
CA ARG A 465 9.50 13.53 6.06
C ARG A 465 10.23 13.95 4.79
N THR A 466 10.75 12.97 4.06
CA THR A 466 11.46 13.21 2.80
C THR A 466 10.70 12.63 1.61
N TRP A 467 10.78 13.34 0.48
CA TRP A 467 10.26 12.90 -0.81
C TRP A 467 11.29 13.29 -1.90
N PRO A 468 12.05 12.34 -2.47
CA PRO A 468 13.04 12.60 -3.50
C PRO A 468 12.37 12.76 -4.88
N GLY A 469 11.43 13.69 -4.98
CA GLY A 469 10.65 13.95 -6.18
C GLY A 469 11.53 14.41 -7.35
N LYS A 470 11.29 13.87 -8.52
CA LYS A 470 11.93 14.29 -9.77
C LYS A 470 11.03 15.26 -10.54
N PRO A 471 11.57 16.21 -11.32
CA PRO A 471 10.78 17.11 -12.14
C PRO A 471 9.80 16.37 -13.05
N ASP A 472 8.66 16.97 -13.34
CA ASP A 472 7.64 16.36 -14.21
C ASP A 472 8.22 15.98 -15.58
N THR A 473 9.23 16.70 -16.07
CA THR A 473 9.89 16.46 -17.36
C THR A 473 10.80 15.22 -17.37
N ASP A 474 11.06 14.57 -16.23
CA ASP A 474 11.88 13.35 -16.17
C ASP A 474 11.05 12.12 -16.58
N PRO A 475 11.39 11.47 -17.72
CA PRO A 475 10.62 10.34 -18.25
C PRO A 475 10.56 9.12 -17.32
N SER A 476 11.51 8.99 -16.38
CA SER A 476 11.49 7.90 -15.40
C SER A 476 10.28 7.97 -14.45
N THR A 477 9.53 9.08 -14.42
CA THR A 477 8.32 9.25 -13.61
C THR A 477 7.01 8.98 -14.35
N TRP A 478 7.06 8.79 -15.68
CA TRP A 478 5.90 8.57 -16.56
C TRP A 478 5.44 7.10 -16.60
N ARG A 479 5.74 6.36 -15.53
CA ARG A 479 5.29 4.98 -15.33
C ARG A 479 3.83 4.96 -14.90
N ARG A 480 3.19 3.80 -15.10
CA ARG A 480 1.87 3.50 -14.53
C ARG A 480 1.85 3.84 -13.04
N SER A 481 0.76 4.42 -12.59
CA SER A 481 0.63 5.02 -11.26
C SER A 481 0.66 3.99 -10.13
N VAL A 482 0.49 2.71 -10.44
CA VAL A 482 0.74 1.60 -9.49
C VAL A 482 2.22 1.53 -9.04
N TYR A 483 3.14 2.11 -9.82
CA TYR A 483 4.57 2.20 -9.51
C TYR A 483 4.98 3.49 -8.82
N VAL A 484 4.05 4.44 -8.59
CA VAL A 484 4.34 5.63 -7.77
C VAL A 484 4.55 5.18 -6.33
N PHE A 485 5.59 5.70 -5.68
CA PHE A 485 5.90 5.39 -4.29
C PHE A 485 4.71 5.78 -3.40
N SER A 486 4.15 4.81 -2.68
CA SER A 486 2.98 5.00 -1.85
C SER A 486 3.40 5.38 -0.43
N LYS A 487 3.64 6.68 -0.20
CA LYS A 487 3.99 7.22 1.12
C LYS A 487 2.73 7.61 1.89
N ARG A 488 2.55 7.08 3.10
CA ARG A 488 1.32 7.28 3.90
C ARG A 488 1.09 8.73 4.30
N THR A 489 2.16 9.47 4.56
CA THR A 489 2.07 10.85 5.05
C THR A 489 2.31 11.92 3.97
N ILE A 490 2.65 11.51 2.75
CA ILE A 490 2.88 12.40 1.60
C ILE A 490 2.18 11.81 0.38
N PRO A 491 0.84 11.92 0.29
CA PRO A 491 0.11 11.44 -0.88
C PRO A 491 0.43 12.31 -2.11
N LEU A 492 0.44 11.69 -3.30
CA LEU A 492 0.53 12.43 -4.56
C LEU A 492 -0.78 13.21 -4.77
N PRO A 493 -0.78 14.56 -4.84
CA PRO A 493 -2.01 15.36 -4.81
C PRO A 493 -3.04 14.98 -5.88
N MET A 494 -2.58 14.66 -7.09
CA MET A 494 -3.46 14.19 -8.17
C MET A 494 -4.18 12.89 -7.78
N LEU A 495 -3.50 11.94 -7.15
CA LEU A 495 -4.15 10.68 -6.78
C LEU A 495 -5.12 10.86 -5.61
N GLU A 496 -4.76 11.69 -4.64
CA GLU A 496 -5.59 12.02 -3.47
C GLU A 496 -6.89 12.71 -3.87
N VAL A 497 -6.81 13.76 -4.71
CA VAL A 497 -7.99 14.51 -5.20
C VAL A 497 -8.98 13.63 -5.97
N PHE A 498 -8.49 12.57 -6.63
CA PHE A 498 -9.29 11.55 -7.31
C PHE A 498 -9.56 10.30 -6.44
N ASP A 499 -9.70 10.50 -5.13
CA ASP A 499 -10.18 9.52 -4.16
C ASP A 499 -9.26 8.27 -4.01
N LYS A 500 -7.94 8.42 -4.16
CA LYS A 500 -7.02 7.33 -3.77
C LYS A 500 -7.12 7.08 -2.25
N PRO A 501 -7.24 5.82 -1.80
CA PRO A 501 -7.25 5.52 -0.36
C PRO A 501 -5.94 5.90 0.35
N ASP A 502 -6.05 6.39 1.59
CA ASP A 502 -4.92 6.77 2.47
C ASP A 502 -3.99 5.59 2.87
N SER A 503 -4.40 4.38 2.50
CA SER A 503 -3.72 3.11 2.77
C SER A 503 -3.56 2.80 4.26
N VAL A 504 -4.10 3.59 5.20
CA VAL A 504 -4.04 3.36 6.65
C VAL A 504 -5.07 2.31 7.06
N ILE A 505 -6.22 2.30 6.41
CA ILE A 505 -7.30 1.34 6.62
C ILE A 505 -7.55 0.52 5.36
N SER A 506 -8.02 -0.72 5.51
CA SER A 506 -8.36 -1.59 4.39
C SER A 506 -9.50 -0.97 3.59
N CYS A 507 -9.32 -0.79 2.29
CA CYS A 507 -10.33 -0.21 1.41
C CYS A 507 -10.91 -1.29 0.48
N SER A 508 -12.15 -1.71 0.76
CA SER A 508 -12.86 -2.73 -0.03
C SER A 508 -13.75 -2.14 -1.13
N ARG A 509 -14.05 -0.84 -1.03
CA ARG A 509 -14.76 -0.05 -2.03
C ARG A 509 -14.27 1.39 -1.92
N ARG A 510 -13.75 1.92 -3.01
CA ARG A 510 -13.30 3.32 -3.07
C ARG A 510 -14.50 4.25 -3.13
N ASN A 511 -14.37 5.41 -2.49
CA ASN A 511 -15.26 6.53 -2.73
C ASN A 511 -15.07 7.05 -4.17
N ARG A 512 -16.13 7.60 -4.74
CA ARG A 512 -16.11 8.28 -6.04
C ARG A 512 -16.82 9.60 -5.88
N SER A 513 -16.06 10.68 -5.71
CA SER A 513 -16.58 12.02 -5.54
C SER A 513 -16.53 12.77 -6.87
N THR A 514 -17.47 13.67 -7.11
CA THR A 514 -17.45 14.62 -8.25
C THR A 514 -17.43 16.02 -7.68
N ILE A 515 -16.23 16.57 -7.49
CA ILE A 515 -16.01 17.84 -6.79
C ILE A 515 -15.18 18.80 -7.64
N ALA A 516 -15.39 20.11 -7.46
CA ALA A 516 -14.69 21.15 -8.23
C ALA A 516 -13.14 21.03 -8.22
N PRO A 517 -12.47 20.66 -7.10
CA PRO A 517 -11.03 20.45 -7.08
C PRO A 517 -10.51 19.45 -8.12
N GLN A 518 -11.30 18.45 -8.51
CA GLN A 518 -10.92 17.46 -9.53
C GLN A 518 -10.83 18.05 -10.93
N ALA A 519 -11.74 18.96 -11.30
CA ALA A 519 -11.65 19.68 -12.56
C ALA A 519 -10.50 20.70 -12.53
N LEU A 520 -10.33 21.40 -11.40
CA LEU A 520 -9.27 22.38 -11.20
C LEU A 520 -7.87 21.77 -11.25
N ILE A 521 -7.67 20.56 -10.72
CA ILE A 521 -6.36 19.91 -10.79
C ILE A 521 -6.01 19.48 -12.22
N LEU A 522 -6.97 19.01 -13.02
CA LEU A 522 -6.74 18.73 -14.45
C LEU A 522 -6.48 20.01 -15.26
N MET A 523 -6.99 21.16 -14.80
CA MET A 523 -6.79 22.44 -15.47
C MET A 523 -5.47 23.13 -15.08
N ASN A 524 -4.95 22.91 -13.87
CA ASN A 524 -3.86 23.74 -13.33
C ASN A 524 -2.61 22.96 -12.94
N ASN A 525 -2.64 21.62 -12.92
CA ASN A 525 -1.47 20.85 -12.53
C ASN A 525 -0.39 20.88 -13.64
N SER A 526 0.85 21.15 -13.24
CA SER A 526 2.01 21.27 -14.14
C SER A 526 2.21 20.03 -15.01
N SER A 527 2.05 18.84 -14.45
CA SER A 527 2.19 17.59 -15.20
C SER A 527 1.10 17.44 -16.26
N VAL A 528 -0.14 17.84 -15.99
CA VAL A 528 -1.24 17.76 -16.96
C VAL A 528 -1.04 18.75 -18.11
N ILE A 529 -0.63 19.98 -17.82
CA ILE A 529 -0.33 21.00 -18.83
C ILE A 529 0.83 20.51 -19.73
N MET A 530 1.87 19.93 -19.14
CA MET A 530 3.00 19.41 -19.89
C MET A 530 2.59 18.22 -20.77
N GLU A 531 1.78 17.29 -20.27
CA GLU A 531 1.26 16.18 -21.08
C GLU A 531 0.28 16.63 -22.16
N ALA A 532 -0.48 17.72 -21.97
CA ALA A 532 -1.29 18.31 -23.02
C ALA A 532 -0.44 18.86 -24.18
N ASN A 533 0.73 19.45 -23.86
CA ASN A 533 1.70 19.85 -24.88
C ASN A 533 2.27 18.64 -25.64
N LYS A 534 2.59 17.55 -24.93
CA LYS A 534 3.04 16.30 -25.53
C LYS A 534 1.97 15.63 -26.39
N PHE A 535 0.71 15.70 -25.96
CA PHE A 535 -0.40 15.24 -26.77
C PHE A 535 -0.51 16.04 -28.08
N ALA A 536 -0.37 17.37 -28.02
CA ALA A 536 -0.34 18.19 -29.24
C ALA A 536 0.87 17.87 -30.15
N GLU A 537 2.06 17.63 -29.60
CA GLU A 537 3.22 17.16 -30.36
C GLU A 537 2.92 15.83 -31.08
N ARG A 538 2.29 14.88 -30.38
CA ARG A 538 1.89 13.59 -30.94
C ARG A 538 0.87 13.75 -32.08
N LEU A 539 -0.14 14.60 -31.91
CA LEU A 539 -1.15 14.86 -32.94
C LEU A 539 -0.52 15.43 -34.21
N ARG A 540 0.41 16.39 -34.10
CA ARG A 540 1.15 16.92 -35.27
C ARG A 540 1.96 15.83 -35.96
N LYS A 541 2.62 14.97 -35.17
CA LYS A 541 3.44 13.88 -35.70
C LYS A 541 2.62 12.83 -36.45
N GLU A 542 1.46 12.44 -35.91
CA GLU A 542 0.66 11.32 -36.45
C GLU A 542 -0.39 11.76 -37.48
N ALA A 543 -0.96 12.96 -37.36
CA ALA A 543 -2.01 13.48 -38.25
C ALA A 543 -1.51 14.55 -39.24
N GLY A 544 -0.27 15.02 -39.11
CA GLY A 544 0.28 16.14 -39.89
C GLY A 544 -0.30 17.48 -39.46
N ASP A 545 -0.30 18.46 -40.37
CA ASP A 545 -0.74 19.84 -40.10
C ASP A 545 -2.23 20.11 -40.40
N ASP A 546 -3.00 19.08 -40.78
CA ASP A 546 -4.44 19.21 -41.04
C ASP A 546 -5.24 19.24 -39.72
N PRO A 547 -5.87 20.38 -39.34
CA PRO A 547 -6.60 20.49 -38.07
C PRO A 547 -7.75 19.51 -37.95
N ALA A 548 -8.46 19.18 -39.04
CA ALA A 548 -9.58 18.24 -38.97
C ALA A 548 -9.12 16.83 -38.63
N ARG A 549 -7.96 16.41 -39.17
CA ARG A 549 -7.35 15.12 -38.84
C ARG A 549 -6.77 15.08 -37.43
N GLN A 550 -6.19 16.18 -36.97
CA GLN A 550 -5.71 16.31 -35.58
C GLN A 550 -6.88 16.19 -34.59
N ILE A 551 -8.01 16.87 -34.86
CA ILE A 551 -9.22 16.78 -34.02
C ILE A 551 -9.77 15.34 -34.00
N ASP A 552 -9.93 14.71 -35.18
CA ASP A 552 -10.43 13.34 -35.28
C ASP A 552 -9.54 12.35 -34.50
N LEU A 553 -8.21 12.46 -34.64
CA LEU A 553 -7.26 11.64 -33.88
C LEU A 553 -7.33 11.92 -32.38
N ALA A 554 -7.49 13.17 -31.96
CA ALA A 554 -7.61 13.53 -30.54
C ALA A 554 -8.84 12.89 -29.88
N TYR A 555 -10.00 12.94 -30.53
CA TYR A 555 -11.23 12.29 -30.05
C TYR A 555 -11.09 10.77 -29.99
N GLN A 556 -10.44 10.16 -30.98
CA GLN A 556 -10.21 8.71 -30.96
C GLN A 556 -9.27 8.29 -29.83
N LEU A 557 -8.18 9.02 -29.60
CA LEU A 557 -7.21 8.72 -28.55
C LEU A 557 -7.78 8.97 -27.15
N ALA A 558 -8.46 10.10 -26.94
CA ALA A 558 -8.93 10.51 -25.61
C ALA A 558 -10.30 9.92 -25.25
N LEU A 559 -11.23 9.81 -26.20
CA LEU A 559 -12.63 9.48 -25.94
C LEU A 559 -13.08 8.19 -26.66
N SER A 560 -12.21 7.53 -27.42
CA SER A 560 -12.50 6.29 -28.17
C SER A 560 -13.68 6.41 -29.14
N ARG A 561 -13.92 7.60 -29.70
CA ARG A 561 -14.96 7.87 -30.71
C ARG A 561 -14.51 8.96 -31.67
N LYS A 562 -15.31 9.21 -32.71
CA LYS A 562 -15.15 10.39 -33.57
C LYS A 562 -15.86 11.62 -32.98
N PRO A 563 -15.43 12.84 -33.33
CA PRO A 563 -16.19 14.04 -32.98
C PRO A 563 -17.53 14.03 -33.71
N ALA A 564 -18.58 14.48 -33.02
CA ALA A 564 -19.84 14.81 -33.67
C ALA A 564 -19.66 16.02 -34.60
N PRO A 565 -20.52 16.20 -35.63
CA PRO A 565 -20.38 17.31 -36.59
C PRO A 565 -20.27 18.69 -35.92
N LYS A 566 -21.07 18.93 -34.87
CA LYS A 566 -21.04 20.17 -34.10
C LYS A 566 -19.76 20.35 -33.27
N GLU A 567 -19.25 19.26 -32.69
CA GLU A 567 -17.99 19.28 -31.93
C GLU A 567 -16.81 19.60 -32.86
N LEU A 568 -16.79 19.01 -34.06
CA LEU A 568 -15.79 19.29 -35.08
C LEU A 568 -15.83 20.76 -35.52
N GLU A 569 -17.01 21.29 -35.84
CA GLU A 569 -17.21 22.68 -36.23
C GLU A 569 -16.72 23.66 -35.14
N GLN A 570 -17.15 23.46 -33.89
CA GLN A 570 -16.76 24.30 -32.76
C GLN A 570 -15.26 24.23 -32.48
N THR A 571 -14.65 23.05 -32.59
CA THR A 571 -13.23 22.87 -32.35
C THR A 571 -12.38 23.51 -33.46
N LEU A 572 -12.81 23.39 -34.73
CA LEU A 572 -12.16 24.09 -35.84
C LEU A 572 -12.23 25.61 -35.67
N ALA A 573 -13.38 26.13 -35.25
CA ALA A 573 -13.52 27.56 -34.96
C ALA A 573 -12.58 28.00 -33.83
N PHE A 574 -12.46 27.21 -32.76
CA PHE A 574 -11.55 27.47 -31.64
C PHE A 574 -10.08 27.50 -32.07
N LEU A 575 -9.61 26.50 -32.84
CA LEU A 575 -8.22 26.45 -33.31
C LEU A 575 -7.87 27.59 -34.29
N ASN A 576 -8.87 28.14 -35.00
CA ASN A 576 -8.68 29.27 -35.92
C ASN A 576 -8.71 30.64 -35.23
N SER A 577 -9.24 30.76 -34.00
CA SER A 577 -9.29 32.02 -33.27
C SER A 577 -7.98 32.27 -32.50
N ASN A 578 -7.16 33.21 -32.98
CA ASN A 578 -6.02 33.88 -32.34
C ASN A 578 -5.21 33.08 -31.28
N ASN A 579 -4.04 32.58 -31.67
CA ASN A 579 -2.99 32.00 -30.79
C ASN A 579 -3.39 30.81 -29.91
N ALA A 580 -4.62 30.30 -29.97
CA ALA A 580 -5.03 29.09 -29.25
C ALA A 580 -4.19 27.90 -29.76
N ALA A 581 -3.33 27.37 -28.89
CA ALA A 581 -2.45 26.29 -29.27
C ALA A 581 -3.24 24.98 -29.32
N LEU A 582 -2.87 24.08 -30.24
CA LEU A 582 -3.34 22.69 -30.22
C LEU A 582 -3.19 22.04 -28.82
N ALA A 583 -2.24 22.52 -28.01
CA ALA A 583 -2.05 22.14 -26.62
C ALA A 583 -3.22 22.54 -25.71
N ASP A 584 -3.82 23.72 -25.89
CA ASP A 584 -4.98 24.16 -25.12
C ASP A 584 -6.20 23.28 -25.42
N PHE A 585 -6.41 22.93 -26.69
CA PHE A 585 -7.43 21.96 -27.08
C PHE A 585 -7.16 20.58 -26.45
N CYS A 586 -5.92 20.10 -26.49
CA CYS A 586 -5.53 18.85 -25.82
C CYS A 586 -5.84 18.90 -24.32
N GLN A 587 -5.58 20.03 -23.66
CA GLN A 587 -5.87 20.21 -22.24
C GLN A 587 -7.38 20.17 -21.97
N VAL A 588 -8.20 20.80 -22.82
CA VAL A 588 -9.67 20.70 -22.74
C VAL A 588 -10.12 19.24 -22.84
N MET A 589 -9.57 18.47 -23.79
CA MET A 589 -9.88 17.04 -23.95
C MET A 589 -9.60 16.25 -22.68
N LEU A 590 -8.47 16.51 -22.00
CA LEU A 590 -8.11 15.86 -20.73
C LEU A 590 -9.03 16.26 -19.56
N ASN A 591 -9.74 17.39 -19.66
CA ASN A 591 -10.65 17.91 -18.62
C ASN A 591 -12.13 17.55 -18.89
N LEU A 592 -12.45 16.91 -20.02
CA LEU A 592 -13.83 16.50 -20.29
C LEU A 592 -14.31 15.47 -19.28
N ASN A 593 -15.59 15.54 -18.91
CA ASN A 593 -16.23 14.48 -18.14
C ASN A 593 -16.07 13.13 -18.86
N GLU A 594 -16.26 13.09 -20.18
CA GLU A 594 -16.15 11.85 -20.96
C GLU A 594 -14.77 11.17 -20.84
N PHE A 595 -13.69 11.94 -20.64
CA PHE A 595 -12.33 11.41 -20.49
C PHE A 595 -12.16 10.55 -19.22
N VAL A 596 -12.95 10.82 -18.17
CA VAL A 596 -12.84 10.13 -16.88
C VAL A 596 -13.95 9.10 -16.65
N TYR A 597 -14.74 8.75 -17.66
CA TYR A 597 -15.78 7.72 -17.57
C TYR A 597 -15.61 6.64 -18.63
N ILE A 598 -16.01 5.42 -18.29
CA ILE A 598 -16.18 4.30 -19.21
C ILE A 598 -17.62 3.80 -19.14
N PRO A 599 -18.18 3.27 -20.25
CA PRO A 599 -19.52 2.69 -20.28
C PRO A 599 -19.78 1.62 -19.22
#